data_AF-A0A0S4QW80-F1
#
_entry.id   AF-A0A0S4QW80-F1
#
_cell.length_a   1.000
_cell.length_b   1.000
_cell.length_c   1.000
_cell.angle_alpha   90.00
_cell.angle_beta   90.00
_cell.angle_gamma   90.00
#
_symmetry.space_group_name_H-M   'P 1'
#
loop_
_entity.id
_entity.type
_entity.pdbx_description
1 polymer ?
#
loop_
_entity_poly.entity_id
_entity_poly.type
_entity_poly.pdbx_seq_one_letter_code
_entity_poly.pdbx_strand_id
1 'polypeptide(L)'
;MTADTRLPRPLPIRPRPIAGESPAAYVRRLANANHLRPGYLRRLLDGGPGHDTTIRMDWLAALADRSLPALQRALANPHRRQARKPELFAAIRHDAQNRRLSMRALAERHGVHRRTVRQALDSPTPPPRKKLPPRGSRLDSLKPAIDAMLREDNPDPPRKIKQIYDQLRDQNPDAEITYSVVRLYVWDHLE
;
A
#
# COMPACT_ATOMS: atom_id res chain seq x y z
N MET A 1 41.63 8.79 -18.34
CA MET A 1 40.68 9.44 -17.41
C MET A 1 40.21 8.41 -16.39
N THR A 2 40.99 8.22 -15.32
CA THR A 2 40.65 7.30 -14.22
C THR A 2 39.55 7.94 -13.39
N ALA A 3 38.30 7.50 -13.56
CA ALA A 3 37.23 7.89 -12.64
C ALA A 3 37.67 7.49 -11.22
N ASP A 4 37.69 8.47 -10.33
CA ASP A 4 38.05 8.30 -8.93
C ASP A 4 37.05 7.30 -8.30
N THR A 5 37.42 6.01 -8.25
CA THR A 5 36.62 4.92 -7.67
C THR A 5 36.65 4.96 -6.14
N ARG A 6 36.57 6.16 -5.55
CA ARG A 6 36.53 6.31 -4.10
C ARG A 6 35.10 6.07 -3.62
N LEU A 7 34.94 5.01 -2.84
CA LEU A 7 33.69 4.74 -2.14
C LEU A 7 33.34 5.90 -1.21
N PRO A 8 32.04 6.23 -1.05
CA PRO A 8 31.62 7.33 -0.20
C PRO A 8 31.89 7.02 1.28
N ARG A 9 32.11 8.07 2.08
CA ARG A 9 32.23 7.95 3.53
C ARG A 9 30.92 7.43 4.13
N PRO A 10 30.98 6.59 5.18
CA PRO A 10 29.79 6.06 5.82
C PRO A 10 28.93 7.18 6.43
N LEU A 11 27.62 7.00 6.39
CA LEU A 11 26.68 7.94 6.99
C LEU A 11 26.71 7.84 8.53
N PRO A 12 26.37 8.94 9.25
CA PRO A 12 26.36 8.95 10.71
C PRO A 12 25.44 7.88 11.32
N ILE A 13 24.19 7.79 10.83
CA ILE A 13 23.16 6.88 11.35
C ILE A 13 23.01 5.71 10.36
N ARG A 14 23.29 4.49 10.85
CA ARG A 14 23.38 3.28 10.03
C ARG A 14 22.35 2.25 10.50
N PRO A 15 21.07 2.40 10.11
CA PRO A 15 20.04 1.44 10.49
C PRO A 15 20.42 0.04 9.98
N ARG A 16 20.25 -0.99 10.81
CA ARG A 16 20.50 -2.36 10.35
C ARG A 16 19.51 -2.73 9.22
N PRO A 17 19.97 -3.32 8.11
CA PRO A 17 19.08 -3.75 7.03
C PRO A 17 18.10 -4.79 7.58
N ILE A 18 16.83 -4.66 7.19
CA ILE A 18 15.82 -5.63 7.59
C ILE A 18 15.93 -6.80 6.63
N ALA A 19 15.92 -8.03 7.15
CA ALA A 19 15.96 -9.24 6.33
C ALA A 19 14.80 -9.22 5.33
N GLY A 20 15.12 -9.19 4.04
CA GLY A 20 14.17 -9.15 2.95
C GLY A 20 13.58 -7.78 2.61
N GLU A 21 14.21 -6.70 3.06
CA GLU A 21 13.86 -5.36 2.61
C GLU A 21 14.33 -5.15 1.17
N SER A 22 13.48 -4.53 0.33
CA SER A 22 13.94 -4.14 -1.01
C SER A 22 15.03 -3.07 -0.91
N PRO A 23 16.04 -3.06 -1.81
CA PRO A 23 17.09 -2.06 -1.76
C PRO A 23 16.57 -0.62 -1.75
N ALA A 24 15.50 -0.32 -2.50
CA ALA A 24 14.88 1.00 -2.51
C ALA A 24 14.19 1.37 -1.18
N ALA A 25 13.62 0.40 -0.45
CA ALA A 25 13.08 0.63 0.88
C ALA A 25 14.20 0.91 1.90
N TYR A 26 15.30 0.15 1.82
CA TYR A 26 16.48 0.39 2.65
C TYR A 26 17.09 1.77 2.40
N VAL A 27 17.21 2.21 1.15
CA VAL A 27 17.66 3.57 0.79
C VAL A 27 16.76 4.64 1.40
N ARG A 28 15.42 4.52 1.29
CA ARG A 28 14.50 5.49 1.93
C ARG A 28 14.68 5.57 3.43
N ARG A 29 14.85 4.41 4.09
CA ARG A 29 15.04 4.32 5.54
C ARG A 29 16.38 4.88 5.98
N LEU A 30 17.45 4.59 5.23
CA LEU A 30 18.78 5.14 5.45
C LEU A 30 18.79 6.67 5.27
N ALA A 31 18.11 7.19 4.25
CA ALA A 31 17.97 8.63 4.03
C ALA A 31 17.23 9.30 5.20
N ASN A 32 16.04 8.80 5.55
CA ASN A 32 15.23 9.35 6.64
C ASN A 32 15.96 9.32 7.98
N ALA A 33 16.70 8.24 8.26
CA ALA A 33 17.49 8.11 9.49
C ALA A 33 18.63 9.14 9.57
N ASN A 34 19.12 9.64 8.45
CA ASN A 34 20.14 10.69 8.38
C ASN A 34 19.55 12.07 8.02
N HIS A 35 18.23 12.24 8.12
CA HIS A 35 17.52 13.46 7.72
C HIS A 35 17.82 13.94 6.28
N LEU A 36 18.16 13.00 5.40
CA LEU A 36 18.41 13.26 3.97
C LEU A 36 17.13 13.05 3.17
N ARG A 37 16.96 13.81 2.08
CA ARG A 37 15.88 13.56 1.12
C ARG A 37 16.10 12.20 0.44
N PRO A 38 15.11 11.28 0.43
CA PRO A 38 15.30 9.98 -0.20
C PRO A 38 15.65 10.04 -1.69
N GLY A 39 15.10 11.01 -2.43
CA GLY A 39 15.44 11.23 -3.84
C GLY A 39 16.89 11.69 -4.05
N TYR A 40 17.47 12.41 -3.08
CA TYR A 40 18.87 12.83 -3.12
C TYR A 40 19.82 11.65 -2.93
N LEU A 41 19.57 10.84 -1.89
CA LEU A 41 20.36 9.63 -1.64
C LEU A 41 20.20 8.61 -2.78
N ARG A 42 19.00 8.51 -3.35
CA ARG A 42 18.73 7.66 -4.51
C ARG A 42 19.56 8.08 -5.72
N ARG A 43 19.56 9.38 -6.05
CA ARG A 43 20.36 9.95 -7.15
C ARG A 43 21.86 9.71 -6.97
N LEU A 44 22.37 9.79 -5.74
CA LEU A 44 23.77 9.50 -5.42
C LEU A 44 24.15 8.04 -5.69
N LEU A 45 23.19 7.13 -5.53
CA LEU A 45 23.35 5.70 -5.71
C LEU A 45 23.02 5.21 -7.12
N ASP A 46 22.52 6.07 -8.00
CA ASP A 46 22.31 5.74 -9.41
C ASP A 46 23.69 5.65 -10.12
N GLY A 47 23.87 4.63 -10.94
CA GLY A 47 25.20 4.11 -11.30
C GLY A 47 25.68 4.29 -12.73
N GLY A 48 24.90 4.88 -13.65
CA GLY A 48 25.36 5.08 -15.02
C GLY A 48 24.32 5.73 -15.94
N PRO A 49 24.74 6.21 -17.13
CA PRO A 49 23.86 6.79 -18.13
C PRO A 49 23.16 5.66 -18.90
N GLY A 50 21.84 5.73 -18.96
CA GLY A 50 21.01 4.64 -19.47
C GLY A 50 20.03 4.23 -18.39
N HIS A 51 18.79 3.98 -18.78
CA HIS A 51 17.61 4.03 -17.91
C HIS A 51 17.51 2.85 -16.91
N ASP A 52 18.61 2.15 -16.66
CA ASP A 52 18.69 1.09 -15.69
C ASP A 52 18.75 1.70 -14.28
N THR A 53 17.60 1.69 -13.61
CA THR A 53 17.37 2.25 -12.28
C THR A 53 17.97 1.32 -11.20
N THR A 54 19.16 0.79 -11.44
CA THR A 54 19.83 -0.18 -10.57
C THR A 54 20.64 0.58 -9.51
N ILE A 55 20.28 0.38 -8.24
CA ILE A 55 21.01 0.98 -7.11
C ILE A 55 22.40 0.35 -7.05
N ARG A 56 23.46 1.17 -7.05
CA ARG A 56 24.83 0.73 -6.79
C ARG A 56 24.96 0.15 -5.38
N MET A 57 25.00 -1.18 -5.29
CA MET A 57 25.02 -1.91 -4.02
C MET A 57 26.32 -1.72 -3.25
N ASP A 58 27.44 -1.55 -3.94
CA ASP A 58 28.77 -1.25 -3.41
C ASP A 58 28.80 0.13 -2.71
N TRP A 59 28.19 1.15 -3.33
CA TRP A 59 28.05 2.47 -2.72
C TRP A 59 27.08 2.47 -1.54
N LEU A 60 25.97 1.74 -1.66
CA LEU A 60 25.02 1.59 -0.56
C LEU A 60 25.64 0.84 0.63
N ALA A 61 26.49 -0.15 0.36
CA ALA A 61 27.24 -0.88 1.38
C ALA A 61 28.25 0.03 2.09
N ALA A 62 28.99 0.86 1.34
CA ALA A 62 29.91 1.85 1.91
C ALA A 62 29.19 2.88 2.79
N LEU A 63 28.08 3.46 2.30
CA LEU A 63 27.28 4.43 3.08
C LEU A 63 26.69 3.81 4.36
N ALA A 64 26.32 2.53 4.31
CA ALA A 64 25.78 1.80 5.46
C ALA A 64 26.86 1.24 6.41
N ASP A 65 28.13 1.34 6.06
CA ASP A 65 29.26 0.68 6.72
C ASP A 65 29.02 -0.83 6.90
N ARG A 66 28.76 -1.49 5.77
CA ARG A 66 28.50 -2.94 5.68
C ARG A 66 29.33 -3.54 4.57
N SER A 67 29.70 -4.81 4.72
CA SER A 67 30.24 -5.55 3.58
C SER A 67 29.14 -5.77 2.55
N LEU A 68 29.47 -5.57 1.26
CA LEU A 68 28.60 -5.82 0.13
C LEU A 68 27.89 -7.19 0.19
N PRO A 69 28.60 -8.33 0.44
CA PRO A 69 27.93 -9.63 0.50
C PRO A 69 27.01 -9.80 1.72
N ALA A 70 27.27 -9.11 2.84
CA ALA A 70 26.36 -9.15 3.99
C ALA A 70 25.10 -8.31 3.72
N LEU A 71 25.25 -7.16 3.06
CA LEU A 71 24.14 -6.32 2.65
C LEU A 71 23.27 -7.03 1.59
N GLN A 72 23.90 -7.62 0.57
CA GLN A 72 23.19 -8.42 -0.43
C GLN A 72 22.42 -9.57 0.21
N ARG A 73 23.03 -10.37 1.10
CA ARG A 73 22.32 -11.44 1.82
C ARG A 73 21.14 -10.94 2.67
N ALA A 74 21.28 -9.77 3.29
CA ALA A 74 20.19 -9.16 4.06
C ALA A 74 19.04 -8.69 3.16
N LEU A 75 19.32 -8.15 1.97
CA LEU A 75 18.32 -7.58 1.05
C LEU A 75 17.77 -8.59 0.02
N ALA A 76 18.51 -9.66 -0.31
CA ALA A 76 18.20 -10.63 -1.38
C ALA A 76 16.98 -11.53 -1.11
N ASN A 77 16.35 -11.43 0.06
CA ASN A 77 15.19 -12.25 0.44
C ASN A 77 13.88 -11.45 0.52
N PRO A 78 13.39 -10.82 -0.58
CA PRO A 78 12.27 -9.86 -0.56
C PRO A 78 10.93 -10.40 -0.04
N HIS A 79 10.81 -11.70 0.22
CA HIS A 79 9.55 -12.36 0.59
C HIS A 79 9.31 -12.55 2.10
N ARG A 80 10.26 -12.23 2.98
CA ARG A 80 10.09 -12.55 4.42
C ARG A 80 9.14 -11.63 5.19
N ARG A 81 8.74 -10.48 4.63
CA ARG A 81 7.81 -9.52 5.26
C ARG A 81 6.41 -9.46 4.67
N GLN A 82 6.16 -10.21 3.60
CA GLN A 82 4.82 -10.49 3.12
C GLN A 82 4.65 -12.00 2.99
N ALA A 83 5.01 -12.72 4.06
CA ALA A 83 4.33 -13.99 4.28
C ALA A 83 2.83 -13.66 4.21
N ARG A 84 2.09 -14.33 3.32
CA ARG A 84 0.64 -14.11 3.23
C ARG A 84 0.11 -14.20 4.66
N LYS A 85 -0.82 -13.35 5.08
CA LYS A 85 -1.35 -13.30 6.45
C LYS A 85 -1.53 -14.70 7.12
N PRO A 86 -1.95 -15.78 6.42
CA PRO A 86 -1.91 -17.16 6.95
C PRO A 86 -0.52 -17.73 7.29
N GLU A 87 0.51 -17.52 6.47
CA GLU A 87 1.88 -17.99 6.71
C GLU A 87 2.51 -17.31 7.93
N LEU A 88 2.23 -16.01 8.13
CA LEU A 88 2.62 -15.28 9.35
C LEU A 88 1.97 -15.90 10.59
N PHE A 89 0.69 -16.25 10.49
CA PHE A 89 -0.05 -16.90 11.59
C PHE A 89 0.52 -18.29 11.90
N ALA A 90 0.86 -19.07 10.86
CA ALA A 90 1.51 -20.37 11.01
C ALA A 90 2.88 -20.25 11.68
N ALA A 91 3.70 -19.27 11.28
CA ALA A 91 5.01 -19.03 11.88
C ALA A 91 4.91 -18.66 13.37
N ILE A 92 3.95 -17.83 13.75
CA ILE A 92 3.69 -17.46 15.15
C ILE A 92 3.32 -18.70 15.98
N ARG A 93 2.43 -19.57 15.48
CA ARG A 93 2.05 -20.80 16.19
C ARG A 93 3.22 -21.76 16.34
N HIS A 94 4.01 -21.94 15.30
CA HIS A 94 5.20 -22.79 15.32
C HIS A 94 6.22 -22.30 16.36
N ASP A 95 6.50 -21.00 16.40
CA ASP A 95 7.42 -20.43 17.39
C ASP A 95 6.86 -20.46 18.82
N ALA A 96 5.53 -20.33 19.00
CA ALA A 96 4.88 -20.48 20.29
C ALA A 96 4.98 -21.91 20.84
N GLN A 97 4.75 -22.92 19.98
CA GLN A 97 4.84 -24.34 20.34
C GLN A 97 6.28 -24.78 20.65
N ASN A 98 7.23 -24.39 19.81
CA ASN A 98 8.60 -24.92 19.89
C ASN A 98 9.50 -24.20 20.90
N ARG A 99 9.22 -22.92 21.19
CA ARG A 99 10.14 -22.09 21.99
C ARG A 99 9.54 -21.55 23.30
N ARG A 100 8.29 -21.90 23.61
CA ARG A 100 7.54 -21.44 24.81
C ARG A 100 7.70 -19.93 25.07
N LEU A 101 7.75 -19.14 24.01
CA LEU A 101 7.95 -17.69 24.09
C LEU A 101 6.69 -17.00 24.61
N SER A 102 6.87 -15.98 25.44
CA SER A 102 5.75 -15.13 25.86
C SER A 102 5.15 -14.39 24.67
N MET A 103 3.88 -13.99 24.77
CA MET A 103 3.21 -13.19 23.72
C MET A 103 3.97 -11.90 23.38
N ARG A 104 4.73 -11.32 24.34
CA ARG A 104 5.56 -10.14 24.12
C ARG A 104 6.75 -10.46 23.22
N ALA A 105 7.46 -11.54 23.54
CA ALA A 105 8.62 -11.98 22.78
C ALA A 105 8.23 -12.40 21.35
N LEU A 106 7.07 -13.04 21.18
CA LEU A 106 6.52 -13.36 19.85
C LEU A 106 6.19 -12.09 19.04
N ALA A 107 5.55 -11.10 19.67
CA ALA A 107 5.21 -9.83 19.02
C ALA A 107 6.46 -9.09 18.50
N GLU A 108 7.50 -9.00 19.33
CA GLU A 108 8.77 -8.37 18.98
C GLU A 108 9.49 -9.12 17.86
N ARG A 109 9.57 -10.45 17.97
CA ARG A 109 10.27 -11.30 16.98
C ARG A 109 9.62 -11.28 15.61
N HIS A 110 8.29 -11.33 15.55
CA HIS A 110 7.55 -11.29 14.29
C HIS A 110 7.22 -9.86 13.81
N GLY A 111 7.59 -8.83 14.58
CA GLY A 111 7.33 -7.43 14.24
C GLY A 111 5.84 -7.09 14.15
N VAL A 112 5.00 -7.73 14.97
CA VAL A 112 3.54 -7.55 14.98
C VAL A 112 3.03 -7.10 16.34
N HIS A 113 1.82 -6.55 16.38
CA HIS A 113 1.19 -6.20 17.64
C HIS A 113 0.76 -7.46 18.42
N ARG A 114 0.75 -7.39 19.76
CA ARG A 114 0.32 -8.50 20.64
C ARG A 114 -1.10 -9.00 20.33
N ARG A 115 -1.96 -8.13 19.78
CA ARG A 115 -3.30 -8.48 19.27
C ARG A 115 -3.24 -9.48 18.12
N THR A 116 -2.29 -9.32 17.20
CA THR A 116 -2.10 -10.23 16.06
C THR A 116 -1.56 -11.57 16.52
N VAL A 117 -0.66 -11.58 17.52
CA VAL A 117 -0.19 -12.82 18.16
C VAL A 117 -1.35 -13.58 18.79
N ARG A 118 -2.21 -12.89 19.56
CA ARG A 118 -3.42 -13.50 20.15
C ARG A 118 -4.31 -14.12 19.07
N GLN A 119 -4.61 -13.37 18.01
CA GLN A 119 -5.40 -13.88 16.89
C GLN A 119 -4.78 -15.10 16.20
N ALA A 120 -3.45 -15.14 16.07
CA ALA A 120 -2.76 -16.26 15.45
C ALA A 120 -2.74 -17.53 16.31
N LEU A 121 -2.76 -17.36 17.64
CA LEU A 121 -2.89 -18.46 18.59
C LEU A 121 -4.34 -18.95 18.71
N ASP A 122 -5.31 -18.04 18.65
CA ASP A 122 -6.74 -18.35 18.75
C ASP A 122 -7.29 -19.04 17.49
N SER A 123 -6.82 -18.64 16.29
CA SER A 123 -7.34 -19.19 15.03
C SER A 123 -6.24 -19.44 13.97
N PRO A 124 -6.31 -20.59 13.26
CA PRO A 124 -5.39 -20.89 12.18
C PRO A 124 -5.48 -19.92 11.02
N THR A 125 -6.70 -19.43 10.77
CA THR A 125 -7.06 -18.61 9.62
C THR A 125 -7.18 -17.16 10.06
N PRO A 126 -6.45 -16.22 9.42
CA PRO A 126 -6.55 -14.83 9.80
C PRO A 126 -7.95 -14.29 9.49
N PRO A 127 -8.50 -13.42 10.35
CA PRO A 127 -9.82 -12.86 10.10
C PRO A 127 -9.81 -12.09 8.77
N PRO A 128 -10.92 -12.17 8.00
CA PRO A 128 -11.05 -11.43 6.76
C PRO A 128 -10.85 -9.93 7.04
N ARG A 129 -10.26 -9.22 6.08
CA ARG A 129 -10.11 -7.77 6.22
C ARG A 129 -11.50 -7.16 6.34
N LYS A 130 -11.71 -6.34 7.36
CA LYS A 130 -12.93 -5.52 7.48
C LYS A 130 -13.03 -4.69 6.20
N LYS A 131 -14.06 -4.94 5.39
CA LYS A 131 -14.36 -4.08 4.26
C LYS A 131 -14.75 -2.72 4.83
N LEU A 132 -14.13 -1.66 4.34
CA LEU A 132 -14.65 -0.33 4.63
C LEU A 132 -16.06 -0.25 4.03
N PRO A 133 -16.99 0.45 4.70
CA PRO A 133 -18.26 0.75 4.05
C PRO A 133 -17.97 1.46 2.73
N PRO A 134 -18.72 1.18 1.65
CA PRO A 134 -18.61 1.93 0.42
C PRO A 134 -18.78 3.42 0.76
N ARG A 135 -17.92 4.27 0.17
CA ARG A 135 -18.10 5.72 0.33
C ARG A 135 -19.43 6.08 -0.30
N GLY A 136 -20.26 6.83 0.43
CA GLY A 136 -21.49 7.37 -0.14
C GLY A 136 -21.15 8.23 -1.36
N SER A 137 -21.85 8.02 -2.47
CA SER A 137 -21.83 8.91 -3.62
C SER A 137 -22.73 10.10 -3.35
N ARG A 138 -22.40 11.28 -3.87
CA ARG A 138 -23.33 12.43 -3.85
C ARG A 138 -24.68 12.09 -4.48
N LEU A 139 -24.67 11.15 -5.43
CA LEU A 139 -25.88 10.61 -6.05
C LEU A 139 -26.80 9.90 -5.05
N ASP A 140 -26.28 9.34 -3.95
CA ASP A 140 -27.08 8.51 -3.02
C ASP A 140 -28.29 9.25 -2.46
N SER A 141 -28.15 10.56 -2.22
CA SER A 141 -29.25 11.43 -1.79
C SER A 141 -30.33 11.65 -2.85
N LEU A 142 -29.98 11.53 -4.13
CA LEU A 142 -30.83 11.79 -5.29
C LEU A 142 -31.38 10.53 -5.93
N LYS A 143 -30.89 9.34 -5.53
CA LYS A 143 -31.40 8.03 -5.99
C LYS A 143 -32.92 7.91 -5.87
N PRO A 144 -33.56 8.25 -4.72
CA PRO A 144 -35.01 8.12 -4.60
C PRO A 144 -35.78 9.02 -5.59
N ALA A 145 -35.23 10.19 -5.91
CA ALA A 145 -35.82 11.10 -6.89
C ALA A 145 -35.70 10.55 -8.31
N ILE A 146 -34.55 9.97 -8.67
CA ILE A 146 -34.35 9.29 -9.96
C ILE A 146 -35.30 8.10 -10.09
N ASP A 147 -35.40 7.27 -9.05
CA ASP A 147 -36.25 6.08 -9.08
C ASP A 147 -37.74 6.45 -9.18
N ALA A 148 -38.16 7.56 -8.57
CA ALA A 148 -39.51 8.09 -8.72
C ALA A 148 -39.78 8.55 -10.16
N MET A 149 -38.85 9.32 -10.76
CA MET A 149 -38.97 9.74 -12.15
C MET A 149 -39.03 8.55 -13.11
N LEU A 150 -38.20 7.53 -12.90
CA LEU A 150 -38.20 6.30 -13.71
C LEU A 150 -39.48 5.47 -13.53
N ARG A 151 -40.09 5.46 -12.34
CA ARG A 151 -41.36 4.75 -12.07
C ARG A 151 -42.59 5.49 -12.62
N GLU A 152 -42.58 6.81 -12.61
CA GLU A 152 -43.65 7.65 -13.16
C GLU A 152 -43.65 7.67 -14.69
N ASP A 153 -42.51 7.38 -15.30
CA ASP A 153 -42.40 7.29 -16.75
C ASP A 153 -43.11 6.01 -17.25
N ASN A 154 -44.30 6.22 -17.82
CA ASN A 154 -44.99 5.22 -18.62
C ASN A 154 -44.16 4.86 -19.87
N PRO A 155 -44.26 3.62 -20.40
CA PRO A 155 -43.31 3.06 -21.35
C PRO A 155 -43.33 3.66 -22.78
N ASP A 156 -43.96 4.82 -23.03
CA ASP A 156 -44.08 5.38 -24.38
C ASP A 156 -44.11 6.92 -24.43
N PRO A 157 -43.01 7.62 -24.77
CA PRO A 157 -41.60 7.21 -24.70
C PRO A 157 -40.97 7.55 -23.32
N PRO A 158 -40.00 6.75 -22.84
CA PRO A 158 -39.29 7.02 -21.60
C PRO A 158 -38.51 8.35 -21.66
N ARG A 159 -38.38 9.07 -20.54
CA ARG A 159 -37.55 10.29 -20.52
C ARG A 159 -36.13 9.96 -20.93
N LYS A 160 -35.55 10.85 -21.73
CA LYS A 160 -34.12 10.80 -22.05
C LYS A 160 -33.33 11.08 -20.77
N ILE A 161 -32.19 10.41 -20.59
CA ILE A 161 -31.29 10.61 -19.43
C ILE A 161 -30.93 12.10 -19.24
N LYS A 162 -30.83 12.85 -20.33
CA LYS A 162 -30.61 14.30 -20.30
C LYS A 162 -31.75 15.05 -19.58
N GLN A 163 -33.01 14.67 -19.80
CA GLN A 163 -34.17 15.29 -19.16
C GLN A 163 -34.19 15.00 -17.65
N ILE A 164 -33.84 13.78 -17.25
CA ILE A 164 -33.69 13.40 -15.84
C ILE A 164 -32.57 14.22 -15.18
N TYR A 165 -31.42 14.34 -15.85
CA TYR A 165 -30.29 15.14 -15.36
C TYR A 165 -30.63 16.63 -15.22
N ASP A 166 -31.25 17.23 -16.24
CA ASP A 166 -31.63 18.65 -16.23
C ASP A 166 -32.63 18.92 -15.10
N GLN A 167 -33.64 18.05 -14.94
CA GLN A 167 -34.63 18.15 -13.86
C GLN A 167 -34.00 18.00 -12.46
N LEU A 168 -33.06 17.07 -12.27
CA LEU A 168 -32.35 16.92 -10.99
C LEU A 168 -31.52 18.15 -10.65
N ARG A 169 -30.91 18.78 -11.65
CA ARG A 169 -30.11 20.00 -11.49
C ARG A 169 -31.01 21.19 -11.15
N ASP A 170 -32.18 21.28 -11.75
CA ASP A 170 -33.14 22.35 -11.48
C ASP A 170 -33.76 22.20 -10.08
N GLN A 171 -34.05 20.98 -9.62
CA GLN A 171 -34.56 20.71 -8.28
C GLN A 171 -33.50 20.83 -7.19
N ASN A 172 -32.23 20.58 -7.52
CA ASN A 172 -31.10 20.56 -6.56
C ASN A 172 -29.91 21.34 -7.12
N PRO A 173 -29.98 22.69 -7.19
CA PRO A 173 -28.91 23.51 -7.76
C PRO A 173 -27.59 23.40 -6.97
N ASP A 174 -27.66 23.09 -5.67
CA ASP A 174 -26.50 22.91 -4.80
C ASP A 174 -25.86 21.51 -4.90
N ALA A 175 -26.50 20.57 -5.60
CA ALA A 175 -25.97 19.23 -5.81
C ALA A 175 -24.94 19.24 -6.96
N GLU A 176 -23.66 19.10 -6.61
CA GLU A 176 -22.58 18.88 -7.59
C GLU A 176 -22.65 17.45 -8.17
N ILE A 177 -23.64 17.21 -9.04
CA ILE A 177 -23.80 15.98 -9.82
C ILE A 177 -23.41 16.18 -11.28
N THR A 178 -22.88 15.10 -11.89
CA THR A 178 -22.48 15.10 -13.30
C THR A 178 -23.38 14.15 -14.08
N TYR A 179 -23.68 14.50 -15.33
CA TYR A 179 -24.45 13.68 -16.27
C TYR A 179 -23.99 12.22 -16.30
N SER A 180 -22.68 11.95 -16.32
CA SER A 180 -22.12 10.60 -16.35
C SER A 180 -22.54 9.73 -15.15
N VAL A 181 -22.67 10.33 -13.96
CA VAL A 181 -23.05 9.62 -12.73
C VAL A 181 -24.53 9.24 -12.77
N VAL A 182 -25.39 10.15 -13.25
CA VAL A 182 -26.82 9.88 -13.48
C VAL A 182 -27.01 8.82 -14.56
N ARG A 183 -26.27 8.93 -15.68
CA ARG A 183 -26.31 7.95 -16.77
C ARG A 183 -25.94 6.54 -16.31
N LEU A 184 -24.86 6.39 -15.54
CA LEU A 184 -24.42 5.09 -15.03
C LEU A 184 -25.49 4.47 -14.12
N TYR A 185 -26.10 5.27 -13.26
CA TYR A 185 -27.15 4.80 -12.35
C TYR A 185 -28.43 4.39 -13.09
N VAL A 186 -28.89 5.20 -14.04
CA VAL A 186 -30.06 4.87 -14.87
C VAL A 186 -29.80 3.61 -15.70
N TRP A 187 -28.58 3.42 -16.22
CA TRP A 187 -28.22 2.20 -16.96
C TRP A 187 -28.27 0.94 -16.08
N ASP A 188 -27.78 1.02 -14.84
CA ASP A 188 -27.83 -0.07 -13.84
C ASP A 188 -29.27 -0.42 -13.41
N HIS A 189 -30.22 0.51 -13.56
CA HIS A 189 -31.64 0.33 -13.19
C HIS A 189 -32.54 -0.07 -14.38
N LEU A 190 -31.99 -0.15 -15.60
CA LEU A 190 -32.70 -0.57 -16.81
C LEU A 190 -32.32 -2.01 -17.26
N GLU A 191 -31.49 -2.71 -16.47
CA GLU A 191 -31.09 -4.11 -16.66
C GLU A 191 -31.87 -5.03 -15.70
#